data_AF-A0A930FZC2-F1
#
_entry.id   AF-A0A930FZC2-F1
#
_cell.length_a   1.000
_cell.length_b   1.000
_cell.length_c   1.000
_cell.angle_alpha   90.00
_cell.angle_beta   90.00
_cell.angle_gamma   90.00
#
_symmetry.space_group_name_H-M   'P 1'
#
loop_
_entity.id
_entity.type
_entity.pdbx_description
1 polymer ?
#
loop_
_entity_poly.entity_id
_entity_poly.type
_entity_poly.pdbx_seq_one_letter_code
_entity_poly.pdbx_strand_id
1 'polypeptide(L)'
;MQRYVLTGYTAASPETRAVYDDFMKQTGAISVPIWLQSLGHNPALARAYWERAKGTLFAGSLPLPLKEMIVFVVSARNGARYCSACHAQSVLSLDKSLAFEDLKNLASVSSSL
;
A
#
# COMPACT_ATOMS: atom_id res chain seq x y z
N MET A 1 -1.22 27.59 1.93
CA MET A 1 -0.47 26.43 1.43
C MET A 1 -1.00 26.05 0.07
N GLN A 2 -0.13 25.85 -0.93
CA GLN A 2 -0.53 25.31 -2.23
C GLN A 2 -0.90 23.82 -2.06
N ARG A 3 -1.97 23.38 -2.71
CA ARG A 3 -2.34 21.95 -2.70
C ARG A 3 -1.31 21.15 -3.47
N TYR A 4 -0.87 20.04 -2.88
CA TYR A 4 -0.02 19.08 -3.56
C TYR A 4 -0.77 18.47 -4.75
N VAL A 5 -0.08 18.33 -5.89
CA VAL A 5 -0.67 17.79 -7.13
C VAL A 5 -0.25 16.33 -7.28
N LEU A 6 -1.23 15.44 -7.42
CA LEU A 6 -1.00 14.04 -7.72
C LEU A 6 -0.66 13.87 -9.21
N THR A 7 0.38 13.10 -9.51
CA THR A 7 0.76 12.80 -10.89
C THR A 7 0.09 11.51 -11.33
N GLY A 8 -1.11 11.64 -11.92
CA GLY A 8 -1.83 10.52 -12.52
C GLY A 8 -1.12 9.95 -13.75
N TYR A 9 -1.58 8.79 -14.24
CA TYR A 9 -0.95 8.05 -15.34
C TYR A 9 -0.70 8.90 -16.60
N THR A 10 -1.72 9.66 -17.04
CA THR A 10 -1.65 10.47 -18.26
C THR A 10 -0.71 11.67 -18.15
N ALA A 11 -0.50 12.18 -16.93
CA ALA A 11 0.37 13.32 -16.64
C ALA A 11 1.80 12.90 -16.25
N ALA A 12 2.08 11.59 -16.14
CA ALA A 12 3.36 11.06 -15.71
C ALA A 12 4.38 10.98 -16.86
N SER A 13 5.67 11.18 -16.54
CA SER A 13 6.75 10.92 -17.48
C SER A 13 6.77 9.46 -17.94
N PRO A 14 7.41 9.12 -19.08
CA PRO A 14 7.56 7.74 -19.51
C PRO A 14 8.16 6.82 -18.43
N GLU A 15 9.14 7.29 -17.67
CA GLU A 15 9.81 6.53 -16.62
C GLU A 15 8.91 6.27 -15.41
N THR A 16 8.09 7.25 -15.02
CA THR A 16 7.08 7.07 -13.95
C THR A 16 5.98 6.11 -14.43
N ARG A 17 5.50 6.24 -15.68
CA ARG A 17 4.51 5.32 -16.25
C ARG A 17 5.00 3.87 -16.23
N ALA A 18 6.27 3.63 -16.54
CA ALA A 18 6.85 2.29 -16.43
C ALA A 18 6.75 1.69 -15.01
N VAL A 19 6.91 2.50 -13.96
CA VAL A 19 6.70 2.06 -12.57
C VAL A 19 5.23 1.76 -12.31
N TYR A 20 4.32 2.59 -12.82
CA TYR A 20 2.87 2.39 -12.69
C TYR A 20 2.40 1.12 -13.41
N ASP A 21 2.92 0.88 -14.61
CA ASP A 21 2.63 -0.31 -15.41
C ASP A 21 3.12 -1.57 -14.70
N ASP A 22 4.33 -1.56 -14.12
CA ASP A 22 4.84 -2.68 -13.33
C ASP A 22 3.98 -2.94 -12.09
N PHE A 23 3.58 -1.89 -11.36
CA PHE A 23 2.65 -2.00 -10.24
C PHE A 23 1.32 -2.65 -10.65
N MET A 24 0.67 -2.14 -11.70
CA MET A 24 -0.62 -2.66 -12.16
C MET A 24 -0.50 -4.10 -12.66
N LYS A 25 0.57 -4.42 -13.38
CA LYS A 25 0.86 -5.79 -13.85
C LYS A 25 1.06 -6.77 -12.70
N GLN A 26 1.81 -6.40 -11.66
CA GLN A 26 2.10 -7.31 -10.54
C GLN A 26 0.94 -7.46 -9.56
N THR A 27 0.14 -6.42 -9.36
CA THR A 27 -0.95 -6.42 -8.36
C THR A 27 -2.32 -6.73 -8.95
N GLY A 28 -2.47 -6.65 -10.27
CA GLY A 28 -3.77 -6.73 -10.95
C GLY A 28 -4.64 -5.49 -10.78
N ALA A 29 -4.10 -4.40 -10.22
CA ALA A 29 -4.83 -3.14 -10.07
C ALA A 29 -5.16 -2.53 -11.45
N ILE A 30 -6.40 -2.07 -11.62
CA ILE A 30 -6.88 -1.45 -12.86
C ILE A 30 -6.56 0.04 -12.97
N SER A 31 -5.96 0.63 -11.93
CA SER A 31 -5.58 2.03 -11.89
C SER A 31 -4.43 2.26 -10.91
N VAL A 32 -3.72 3.37 -11.10
CA VAL A 32 -2.58 3.75 -10.24
C VAL A 32 -3.11 4.22 -8.87
N PRO A 33 -2.64 3.66 -7.74
CA PRO A 33 -3.11 4.04 -6.42
C PRO A 33 -2.56 5.41 -6.02
N ILE A 34 -3.28 6.11 -5.14
CA ILE A 34 -2.95 7.47 -4.69
C ILE A 34 -1.53 7.57 -4.11
N TRP A 35 -1.06 6.57 -3.37
CA TRP A 35 0.30 6.58 -2.80
C TRP A 35 1.40 6.57 -3.88
N LEU A 36 1.14 6.00 -5.05
CA LEU A 36 2.10 5.96 -6.14
C LEU A 36 1.97 7.23 -6.99
N GLN A 37 0.73 7.71 -7.20
CA GLN A 37 0.48 9.03 -7.80
C GLN A 37 1.12 10.18 -6.99
N SER A 38 1.21 10.05 -5.67
CA SER A 38 1.85 11.05 -4.83
C SER A 38 3.37 11.06 -4.95
N LEU A 39 4.00 10.07 -5.60
CA LEU A 39 5.44 10.03 -5.88
C LEU A 39 5.74 10.30 -7.35
N GLY A 40 4.72 10.39 -8.20
CA GLY A 40 4.88 10.33 -9.66
C GLY A 40 5.61 11.49 -10.33
N HIS A 41 5.74 12.62 -9.64
CA HIS A 41 6.54 13.75 -10.12
C HIS A 41 8.05 13.43 -10.16
N ASN A 42 8.49 12.37 -9.47
CA ASN A 42 9.87 11.95 -9.41
C ASN A 42 9.99 10.44 -9.71
N PRO A 43 10.46 10.05 -10.92
CA PRO A 43 10.53 8.64 -11.31
C PRO A 43 11.51 7.82 -10.47
N ALA A 44 12.60 8.44 -9.98
CA ALA A 44 13.55 7.74 -9.11
C ALA A 44 12.92 7.42 -7.75
N LEU A 45 12.16 8.36 -7.18
CA LEU A 45 11.44 8.18 -5.93
C LEU A 45 10.34 7.12 -6.05
N ALA A 46 9.50 7.23 -7.08
CA ALA A 46 8.44 6.26 -7.34
C ALA A 46 9.00 4.84 -7.48
N ARG A 47 10.09 4.67 -8.24
CA ARG A 47 10.77 3.38 -8.41
C ARG A 47 11.31 2.85 -7.08
N ALA A 48 12.05 3.66 -6.32
CA ALA A 48 12.63 3.22 -5.05
C ALA A 48 11.57 2.71 -4.06
N TYR A 49 10.44 3.40 -3.97
CA TYR A 49 9.34 3.00 -3.07
C TYR A 49 8.59 1.76 -3.58
N TRP A 50 8.43 1.62 -4.90
CA TRP A 50 7.84 0.42 -5.48
C TRP A 50 8.74 -0.82 -5.29
N GLU A 51 10.04 -0.70 -5.55
CA GLU A 51 10.99 -1.80 -5.29
C GLU A 51 11.00 -2.20 -3.81
N ARG A 52 10.92 -1.22 -2.89
CA ARG A 52 10.77 -1.51 -1.46
C ARG A 52 9.49 -2.28 -1.18
N ALA A 53 8.35 -1.87 -1.74
CA ALA A 53 7.09 -2.57 -1.57
C ALA A 53 7.15 -4.01 -2.11
N LYS A 54 7.79 -4.23 -3.26
CA LYS A 54 8.04 -5.59 -3.80
C LYS A 54 8.84 -6.45 -2.84
N GLY A 55 9.96 -5.92 -2.35
CA GLY A 55 10.82 -6.64 -1.40
C GLY A 55 10.13 -6.97 -0.08
N THR A 56 9.24 -6.10 0.41
CA THR A 56 8.60 -6.28 1.73
C THR A 56 7.28 -7.04 1.69
N LEU A 57 6.41 -6.74 0.71
CA LEU A 57 5.07 -7.33 0.63
C LEU A 57 5.04 -8.58 -0.27
N PHE A 58 5.68 -8.51 -1.43
CA PHE A 58 5.51 -9.50 -2.50
C PHE A 58 6.61 -10.56 -2.59
N ALA A 59 7.66 -10.46 -1.77
CA ALA A 59 8.76 -11.43 -1.70
C ALA A 59 8.88 -12.11 -0.32
N GLY A 60 9.54 -13.26 -0.23
CA GLY A 60 9.74 -14.00 1.02
C GLY A 60 8.65 -15.02 1.32
N SER A 61 8.69 -15.61 2.53
CA SER A 61 7.90 -16.81 2.89
C SER A 61 6.57 -16.53 3.59
N LEU A 62 6.36 -15.34 4.17
CA LEU A 62 5.10 -15.05 4.83
C LEU A 62 3.97 -14.83 3.79
N PRO A 63 2.77 -15.38 4.00
CA PRO A 63 1.62 -15.14 3.14
C PRO A 63 1.28 -13.65 3.04
N LEU A 64 0.86 -13.20 1.85
CA LEU A 64 0.49 -11.80 1.61
C LEU A 64 -0.58 -11.27 2.58
N PRO A 65 -1.69 -12.00 2.90
CA PRO A 65 -2.70 -11.50 3.84
C PRO A 65 -2.11 -11.19 5.22
N LEU A 66 -1.16 -12.01 5.69
CA LEU A 66 -0.49 -11.80 6.97
C LEU A 66 0.41 -10.56 6.94
N LYS A 67 1.16 -10.35 5.85
CA LYS A 67 1.98 -9.14 5.70
C LYS A 67 1.12 -7.88 5.65
N GLU A 68 0.03 -7.90 4.90
CA GLU A 68 -0.95 -6.80 4.84
C GLU A 68 -1.53 -6.49 6.23
N MET A 69 -1.85 -7.53 7.01
CA MET A 69 -2.33 -7.38 8.39
C MET A 69 -1.28 -6.76 9.32
N ILE A 70 0.00 -7.15 9.20
CA ILE A 70 1.10 -6.52 9.93
C ILE A 70 1.17 -5.03 9.59
N VAL A 71 1.12 -4.67 8.30
CA VAL A 71 1.16 -3.26 7.87
C VAL A 71 -0.06 -2.49 8.38
N PHE A 72 -1.25 -3.10 8.36
CA PHE A 72 -2.45 -2.52 8.94
C PHE A 72 -2.28 -2.18 10.43
N VAL A 73 -1.82 -3.13 11.25
CA VAL A 73 -1.63 -2.94 12.70
C VAL A 73 -0.60 -1.85 12.97
N VAL A 74 0.54 -1.88 12.29
CA VAL A 74 1.58 -0.85 12.41
C VAL A 74 1.03 0.51 12.00
N SER A 75 0.25 0.60 10.93
CA SER A 75 -0.36 1.85 10.46
C SER A 75 -1.36 2.40 11.48
N ALA A 76 -2.22 1.54 12.03
CA ALA A 76 -3.23 1.92 13.01
C ALA A 76 -2.59 2.47 14.29
N ARG A 77 -1.54 1.81 14.80
CA ARG A 77 -0.79 2.27 15.98
C ARG A 77 -0.06 3.59 15.76
N ASN A 78 0.36 3.89 14.53
CA ASN A 78 1.01 5.15 14.18
C ASN A 78 0.01 6.24 13.73
N GLY A 79 -1.30 6.03 13.82
CA GLY A 79 -2.30 7.01 13.39
C GLY A 79 -2.34 7.28 11.88
N ALA A 80 -1.74 6.41 11.06
CA ALA A 80 -1.64 6.56 9.61
C ALA A 80 -2.96 6.17 8.91
N ARG A 81 -3.98 7.03 9.02
CA ARG A 81 -5.37 6.75 8.60
C ARG A 81 -5.51 6.21 7.17
N TYR A 82 -4.81 6.80 6.19
CA TYR A 82 -4.85 6.33 4.80
C TYR A 82 -4.29 4.92 4.67
N CYS A 83 -3.12 4.66 5.27
CA CYS A 83 -2.48 3.36 5.23
C CYS A 83 -3.35 2.31 5.95
N SER A 84 -3.88 2.61 7.13
CA SER A 84 -4.82 1.73 7.84
C SER A 84 -6.02 1.35 6.98
N ALA A 85 -6.64 2.32 6.29
CA ALA A 85 -7.77 2.04 5.41
C ALA A 85 -7.38 1.15 4.21
N CYS A 86 -6.28 1.47 3.53
CA CYS A 86 -5.83 0.74 2.35
C CYS A 86 -5.43 -0.71 2.67
N HIS A 87 -4.70 -0.91 3.77
CA HIS A 87 -4.25 -2.22 4.18
C HIS A 87 -5.38 -3.06 4.79
N ALA A 88 -6.35 -2.44 5.49
CA ALA A 88 -7.57 -3.15 5.89
C ALA A 88 -8.34 -3.67 4.67
N GLN A 89 -8.56 -2.82 3.66
CA GLN A 89 -9.22 -3.23 2.42
C GLN A 89 -8.45 -4.37 1.72
N SER A 90 -7.12 -4.32 1.73
CA SER A 90 -6.27 -5.36 1.14
C SER A 90 -6.44 -6.70 1.87
N VAL A 91 -6.36 -6.72 3.20
CA VAL A 91 -6.60 -7.93 4.01
C VAL A 91 -7.98 -8.52 3.72
N LEU A 92 -9.04 -7.72 3.82
CA LEU A 92 -10.43 -8.17 3.60
C LEU A 92 -10.70 -8.56 2.13
N SER A 93 -9.86 -8.11 1.20
CA SER A 93 -9.93 -8.55 -0.20
C SER A 93 -9.33 -9.93 -0.39
N LEU A 94 -8.24 -10.22 0.32
CA LEU A 94 -7.44 -11.44 0.21
C LEU A 94 -7.97 -12.58 1.08
N ASP A 95 -8.58 -12.26 2.22
CA ASP A 95 -9.18 -13.22 3.14
C ASP A 95 -10.62 -12.81 3.47
N LYS A 96 -11.57 -13.60 2.98
CA LYS A 96 -13.02 -13.35 3.14
C LYS A 96 -13.57 -13.88 4.46
N SER A 97 -12.77 -14.60 5.23
CA SER A 97 -13.18 -15.07 6.56
C SER A 97 -13.05 -13.99 7.64
N LEU A 98 -12.26 -12.95 7.37
CA LEU A 98 -12.04 -11.84 8.28
C LEU A 98 -13.05 -10.71 8.05
N ALA A 99 -13.47 -10.08 9.14
CA ALA A 99 -14.23 -8.85 9.16
C ALA A 99 -13.35 -7.67 9.63
N PHE A 100 -13.79 -6.45 9.35
CA PHE A 100 -13.06 -5.25 9.80
C PHE A 100 -12.92 -5.18 11.34
N GLU A 101 -13.87 -5.75 12.08
CA GLU A 101 -13.81 -5.79 13.54
C GLU A 101 -12.67 -6.69 14.05
N ASP A 102 -12.36 -7.80 13.35
CA ASP A 102 -11.22 -8.66 13.68
C ASP A 102 -9.91 -7.88 13.58
N LEU A 103 -9.77 -7.06 12.54
CA LEU A 103 -8.60 -6.20 12.36
C LEU A 103 -8.52 -5.14 13.46
N LYS A 104 -9.63 -4.49 13.81
CA LYS A 104 -9.68 -3.53 14.91
C LYS A 104 -9.26 -4.15 16.24
N ASN A 105 -9.73 -5.37 16.52
CA ASN A 105 -9.35 -6.11 17.71
C ASN A 105 -7.85 -6.41 17.73
N LEU A 106 -7.27 -6.85 16.61
CA LEU A 106 -5.81 -7.07 16.50
C LEU A 106 -5.00 -5.79 16.75
N ALA A 107 -5.47 -4.64 16.27
CA ALA A 107 -4.78 -3.37 16.47
C ALA A 107 -4.87 -2.83 17.90
N SER A 108 -5.95 -3.17 18.63
CA SER A 108 -6.21 -2.69 20.00
C SER A 108 -5.51 -3.51 21.09
N VAL A 109 -5.07 -4.73 20.79
CA VAL A 109 -4.27 -5.54 21.73
C VAL A 109 -2.97 -4.80 22.04
N SER A 110 -2.81 -4.39 23.30
CA SER A 110 -1.55 -3.87 23.82
C SER A 110 -0.54 -5.01 23.89
N SER A 111 0.70 -4.80 23.41
CA SER A 111 1.78 -5.75 23.65
C SER A 111 2.17 -5.66 25.13
N SER A 112 1.59 -6.51 25.98
CA SER A 112 2.04 -6.72 27.36
C SER A 112 3.26 -7.64 27.43
N LEU A 113 4.19 -7.48 26.49
CA LEU A 113 5.52 -8.08 26.53
C LEU A 113 6.53 -7.07 27.09
#